data_AF-A0A536SRV2-F1
#
_entry.id   AF-A0A536SRV2-F1
#
_cell.length_a   1.000
_cell.length_b   1.000
_cell.length_c   1.000
_cell.angle_alpha   90.00
_cell.angle_beta   90.00
_cell.angle_gamma   90.00
#
_symmetry.space_group_name_H-M   'P 1'
#
loop_
_entity.id
_entity.type
_entity.pdbx_description
1 polymer ?
#
loop_
_entity_poly.entity_id
_entity_poly.type
_entity_poly.pdbx_seq_one_letter_code
_entity_poly.pdbx_strand_id
1 'polypeptide(L)'
;MCSASCRAISSGLDSLAERKQRMTEAGDLFVALPGGIGTLNELIEMLTLNDLRLQDKPVILCASDGFWQPFVALVDRFRAYGVLRPSVERTLRVAASVDEAMRFIEDHLSSASYGTQAARSRSV
;
A
#
# COMPACT_ATOMS: atom_id res chain seq x y z
N MET A 1 1.07 -24.22 1.38
CA MET A 1 1.16 -23.78 2.79
C MET A 1 1.47 -22.30 2.80
N CYS A 2 0.45 -21.43 2.91
CA CYS A 2 0.64 -19.99 3.12
C CYS A 2 -0.10 -19.64 4.42
N SER A 3 0.64 -19.42 5.50
CA SER A 3 0.10 -19.05 6.82
C SER A 3 0.13 -17.53 7.01
N ALA A 4 -0.50 -16.79 6.09
CA ALA A 4 -0.70 -15.35 6.29
C ALA A 4 -1.73 -15.16 7.42
N SER A 5 -1.23 -15.04 8.65
CA SER A 5 -2.03 -14.77 9.84
C SER A 5 -2.57 -13.34 9.77
N CYS A 6 -3.74 -13.16 9.16
CA CYS A 6 -4.46 -11.90 9.16
C CYS A 6 -4.96 -11.60 10.59
N ARG A 7 -4.22 -10.80 11.37
CA ARG A 7 -4.64 -10.38 12.71
C ARG A 7 -5.60 -9.21 12.60
N ALA A 8 -6.83 -9.40 13.08
CA ALA A 8 -7.77 -8.30 13.25
C ALA A 8 -7.27 -7.35 14.37
N ILE A 9 -7.12 -6.07 14.05
CA ILE A 9 -6.77 -5.01 15.01
C ILE A 9 -8.09 -4.46 15.59
N SER A 10 -8.67 -5.11 16.59
CA SER A 10 -10.04 -4.80 17.07
C SER A 10 -10.23 -4.58 18.57
N SER A 11 -9.17 -4.38 19.37
CA SER A 11 -9.31 -4.16 20.83
C SER A 11 -8.49 -2.96 21.34
N GLY A 12 -9.18 -1.96 21.92
CA GLY A 12 -8.62 -0.95 22.82
C GLY A 12 -7.81 0.18 22.16
N LEU A 13 -8.43 0.97 21.28
CA LEU A 13 -7.80 2.14 20.67
C LEU A 13 -8.70 3.35 20.84
N ASP A 14 -8.17 4.41 21.45
CA ASP A 14 -8.96 5.56 21.89
C ASP A 14 -9.22 6.57 20.76
N SER A 15 -8.62 6.38 19.57
CA SER A 15 -8.81 7.27 18.42
C SER A 15 -8.68 6.59 17.04
N LEU A 16 -9.27 7.21 16.01
CA LEU A 16 -9.11 6.82 14.62
C LEU A 16 -7.64 6.89 14.16
N ALA A 17 -6.89 7.89 14.64
CA ALA A 17 -5.48 8.05 14.31
C ALA A 17 -4.64 6.87 14.79
N GLU A 18 -4.86 6.43 16.04
CA GLU A 18 -4.15 5.28 16.61
C GLU A 18 -4.47 3.98 15.85
N ARG A 19 -5.73 3.81 15.44
CA ARG A 19 -6.16 2.67 14.60
C ARG A 19 -5.41 2.63 13.27
N LYS A 20 -5.34 3.76 12.57
CA LYS A 20 -4.64 3.86 11.29
C LYS A 20 -3.14 3.63 11.44
N GLN A 21 -2.53 4.20 12.48
CA GLN A 21 -1.11 4.02 12.73
C GLN A 21 -0.78 2.53 12.93
N ARG A 22 -1.53 1.81 13.79
CA ARG A 22 -1.29 0.37 14.00
C ARG A 22 -1.52 -0.47 12.74
N MET A 23 -2.55 -0.15 11.95
CA MET A 23 -2.76 -0.79 10.65
C MET A 23 -1.58 -0.52 9.70
N THR A 24 -1.07 0.71 9.72
CA THR A 24 0.05 1.13 8.88
C THR A 24 1.34 0.43 9.26
N GLU A 25 1.63 0.32 10.55
CA GLU A 25 2.81 -0.36 11.08
C GLU A 25 2.78 -1.86 10.78
N ALA A 26 1.63 -2.51 10.96
CA ALA A 26 1.48 -3.95 10.84
C ALA A 26 1.39 -4.48 9.40
N GLY A 27 0.93 -3.68 8.44
CA GLY A 27 0.76 -4.13 7.05
C GLY A 27 2.04 -4.00 6.24
N ASP A 28 2.35 -4.95 5.35
CA ASP A 28 3.50 -4.86 4.42
C ASP A 28 3.18 -4.02 3.18
N LEU A 29 1.89 -3.94 2.82
CA LEU A 29 1.34 -3.21 1.69
C LEU A 29 -0.13 -2.86 1.96
N PHE A 30 -0.71 -2.01 1.11
CA PHE A 30 -2.12 -1.59 1.20
C PHE A 30 -2.85 -1.81 -0.11
N VAL A 31 -4.12 -2.20 -0.01
CA VAL A 31 -5.04 -2.32 -1.16
C VAL A 31 -6.23 -1.40 -0.93
N ALA A 32 -6.47 -0.49 -1.87
CA ALA A 32 -7.65 0.38 -1.88
C ALA A 32 -8.68 -0.17 -2.87
N LEU A 33 -9.82 -0.60 -2.34
CA LEU A 33 -11.01 -0.99 -3.10
C LEU A 33 -11.91 0.23 -3.34
N PRO A 34 -12.83 0.20 -4.31
CA PRO A 34 -13.77 1.30 -4.54
C PRO A 34 -14.49 1.69 -3.25
N GLY A 35 -14.52 2.99 -2.96
CA GLY A 35 -15.02 3.51 -1.69
C GLY A 35 -15.20 5.01 -1.69
N GLY A 36 -15.76 5.54 -0.61
CA GLY A 36 -16.03 6.97 -0.46
C GLY A 36 -14.86 7.78 0.09
N ILE A 37 -15.18 8.93 0.70
CA ILE A 37 -14.20 9.88 1.25
C ILE A 37 -13.29 9.22 2.30
N GLY A 38 -13.80 8.30 3.12
CA GLY A 38 -12.99 7.60 4.12
C GLY A 38 -11.86 6.79 3.50
N THR A 39 -12.17 6.00 2.46
CA THR A 39 -11.18 5.23 1.70
C THR A 39 -10.17 6.14 1.02
N LEU A 40 -10.63 7.23 0.40
CA LEU A 40 -9.74 8.20 -0.23
C LEU A 40 -8.80 8.86 0.79
N ASN A 41 -9.30 9.21 1.98
CA ASN A 41 -8.48 9.77 3.04
C ASN A 41 -7.35 8.80 3.43
N GLU A 42 -7.68 7.53 3.68
CA GLU A 42 -6.69 6.50 4.05
C GLU A 42 -5.67 6.26 2.92
N LEU A 43 -6.14 6.24 1.67
CA LEU A 43 -5.27 6.17 0.49
C LEU A 43 -4.27 7.33 0.45
N ILE A 44 -4.75 8.57 0.55
CA ILE A 44 -3.89 9.76 0.53
C ILE A 44 -2.91 9.75 1.71
N GLU A 45 -3.32 9.29 2.88
CA GLU A 45 -2.43 9.17 4.05
C GLU A 45 -1.26 8.22 3.74
N MET A 46 -1.52 7.06 3.12
CA MET A 46 -0.46 6.13 2.73
C MET A 46 0.47 6.70 1.65
N LEU A 47 -0.09 7.38 0.65
CA LEU A 47 0.71 8.05 -0.38
C LEU A 47 1.55 9.19 0.18
N THR A 48 1.02 9.95 1.13
CA THR A 48 1.75 11.04 1.80
C THR A 48 2.92 10.50 2.62
N LEU A 49 2.74 9.41 3.36
CA LEU A 49 3.83 8.77 4.10
C LEU A 49 4.93 8.24 3.15
N ASN A 50 4.55 7.69 1.98
CA ASN A 50 5.49 7.32 0.93
C ASN A 50 6.21 8.54 0.33
N ASP A 51 5.49 9.64 0.06
CA ASP A 51 6.07 10.88 -0.46
C ASP A 51 7.08 11.47 0.54
N LEU A 52 6.72 11.54 1.82
CA LEU A 52 7.60 12.00 2.89
C LEU A 52 8.77 11.04 3.19
N ARG A 53 8.79 9.84 2.57
CA ARG A 53 9.77 8.77 2.83
C ARG A 53 9.78 8.28 4.27
N LEU A 54 8.64 8.38 4.94
CA LEU A 54 8.44 7.80 6.27
C LEU A 54 8.14 6.29 6.18
N GLN A 55 7.73 5.83 5.00
CA GLN A 55 7.65 4.42 4.64
C GLN A 55 7.93 4.24 3.13
N ASP A 56 8.02 2.98 2.68
CA ASP A 56 8.15 2.61 1.25
C ASP A 56 7.29 1.37 0.96
N LYS A 57 6.01 1.43 1.39
CA LYS A 57 5.07 0.30 1.29
C LYS A 57 4.23 0.43 0.02
N PRO A 58 4.08 -0.65 -0.79
CA PRO A 58 3.24 -0.62 -1.98
C PRO A 58 1.79 -0.27 -1.66
N VAL A 59 1.16 0.48 -2.56
CA VAL A 59 -0.27 0.80 -2.51
C VAL A 59 -0.90 0.36 -3.83
N ILE A 60 -1.88 -0.52 -3.76
CA ILE A 60 -2.56 -1.11 -4.91
C ILE A 60 -3.98 -0.54 -4.99
N LEU A 61 -4.30 0.15 -6.07
CA LEU A 61 -5.67 0.53 -6.42
C LEU A 61 -6.31 -0.62 -7.18
N CYS A 62 -7.31 -1.28 -6.60
CA CYS A 62 -7.94 -2.46 -7.23
C CYS A 62 -9.39 -2.13 -7.62
N ALA A 63 -9.69 -2.07 -8.92
CA ALA A 63 -11.04 -1.88 -9.45
C ALA A 63 -11.17 -2.37 -10.90
N SER A 64 -12.28 -3.06 -11.22
CA SER A 64 -12.51 -3.65 -12.55
C SER A 64 -13.26 -2.76 -13.54
N ASP A 65 -13.87 -1.68 -13.07
CA ASP A 65 -14.75 -0.77 -13.84
C ASP A 65 -14.10 0.60 -14.11
N GLY A 66 -12.80 0.73 -13.82
CA GLY A 66 -12.09 2.00 -13.97
C GLY A 66 -12.42 3.04 -12.90
N PHE A 67 -13.05 2.67 -11.77
CA PHE A 67 -13.35 3.57 -10.65
C PHE A 67 -12.17 4.49 -10.27
N TRP A 68 -10.94 3.96 -10.27
CA TRP A 68 -9.73 4.70 -9.90
C TRP A 68 -9.13 5.57 -11.01
N GLN A 69 -9.61 5.48 -12.26
CA GLN A 69 -9.02 6.21 -13.40
C GLN A 69 -8.96 7.73 -13.19
N PRO A 70 -10.01 8.40 -12.67
CA PRO A 70 -9.93 9.84 -12.39
C PRO A 70 -8.85 10.19 -11.37
N PHE A 71 -8.65 9.33 -10.37
CA PHE A 71 -7.61 9.52 -9.36
C PHE A 71 -6.21 9.31 -9.92
N VAL A 72 -6.02 8.28 -10.74
CA VAL A 72 -4.75 8.03 -11.44
C VAL A 72 -4.38 9.22 -12.33
N ALA A 73 -5.35 9.74 -13.07
CA ALA A 73 -5.16 10.96 -13.88
C ALA A 73 -4.77 12.18 -13.03
N LEU A 74 -5.31 12.32 -11.82
CA LEU A 74 -4.91 13.38 -10.89
C LEU A 74 -3.45 13.21 -10.41
N VAL A 75 -3.04 11.99 -10.08
CA VAL A 75 -1.65 11.69 -9.69
C VAL A 75 -0.69 11.97 -10.85
N ASP A 76 -1.07 11.64 -12.09
CA ASP A 76 -0.28 11.98 -13.27
C ASP A 76 -0.15 13.49 -13.48
N ARG A 77 -1.20 14.27 -13.14
CA ARG A 77 -1.09 15.74 -13.12
C ARG A 77 -0.11 16.21 -12.05
N PHE A 78 -0.15 15.65 -10.84
CA PHE A 78 0.83 16.00 -9.79
C PHE A 78 2.26 15.72 -10.23
N ARG A 79 2.49 14.59 -10.89
CA ARG A 79 3.78 14.30 -11.54
C ARG A 79 4.15 15.35 -12.58
N ALA A 80 3.23 15.69 -13.49
CA ALA A 80 3.50 16.68 -14.54
C ALA A 80 3.83 18.07 -13.99
N TYR A 81 3.24 18.46 -12.85
CA TYR A 81 3.57 19.70 -12.14
C TYR A 81 4.86 19.62 -11.30
N GLY A 82 5.49 18.45 -11.18
CA GLY A 82 6.71 18.26 -10.39
C GLY A 82 6.49 18.34 -8.88
N VAL A 83 5.27 18.10 -8.41
CA VAL A 83 4.90 18.17 -6.98
C VAL A 83 4.82 16.80 -6.31
N LEU A 84 5.15 15.73 -7.04
CA LEU A 84 5.17 14.36 -6.53
C LEU A 84 6.61 13.83 -6.49
N ARG A 85 7.01 13.18 -5.39
CA ARG A 85 8.33 12.55 -5.32
C ARG A 85 8.34 11.19 -6.02
N PRO A 86 9.52 10.73 -6.50
CA PRO A 86 9.65 9.42 -7.15
C PRO A 86 9.30 8.20 -6.26
N SER A 87 9.20 8.37 -4.94
CA SER A 87 8.78 7.29 -4.03
C SER A 87 7.34 6.85 -4.30
N VAL A 88 6.42 7.80 -4.46
CA VAL A 88 5.00 7.50 -4.75
C VAL A 88 4.85 6.78 -6.08
N GLU A 89 5.61 7.20 -7.09
CA GLU A 89 5.59 6.59 -8.43
C GLU A 89 5.99 5.12 -8.40
N ARG A 90 6.98 4.79 -7.55
CA ARG A 90 7.48 3.43 -7.42
C ARG A 90 6.54 2.53 -6.65
N THR A 91 5.76 3.07 -5.71
CA THR A 91 4.94 2.27 -4.79
C THR A 91 3.48 2.16 -5.21
N LEU A 92 2.94 3.09 -6.01
CA LEU A 92 1.57 3.03 -6.49
C LEU A 92 1.40 2.05 -7.66
N ARG A 93 0.40 1.17 -7.57
CA ARG A 93 0.02 0.19 -8.60
C ARG A 93 -1.48 0.25 -8.85
N VAL A 94 -1.90 -0.08 -10.07
CA VAL A 94 -3.31 -0.22 -10.43
C VAL A 94 -3.54 -1.66 -10.88
N ALA A 95 -4.54 -2.30 -10.31
CA ALA A 95 -4.98 -3.64 -10.64
C ALA A 95 -6.43 -3.58 -11.17
N ALA A 96 -6.65 -4.15 -12.36
CA ALA A 96 -7.95 -4.25 -13.00
C ALA A 96 -8.80 -5.42 -12.48
N SER A 97 -8.24 -6.28 -11.61
CA SER A 97 -8.96 -7.37 -10.96
C SER A 97 -8.35 -7.76 -9.63
N VAL A 98 -9.11 -8.53 -8.84
CA VAL A 98 -8.60 -9.14 -7.60
C VAL A 98 -7.42 -10.07 -7.89
N ASP A 99 -7.48 -10.85 -8.97
CA ASP A 99 -6.38 -11.75 -9.34
C ASP A 99 -5.09 -10.99 -9.67
N GLU A 100 -5.21 -9.82 -10.31
CA GLU A 100 -4.06 -8.95 -10.57
C GLU A 100 -3.52 -8.34 -9.28
N ALA A 101 -4.39 -7.89 -8.38
CA ALA A 101 -3.97 -7.40 -7.07
C ALA A 101 -3.25 -8.49 -6.27
N MET A 102 -3.75 -9.74 -6.29
CA MET A 102 -3.12 -10.88 -5.62
C MET A 102 -1.74 -11.19 -6.19
N ARG A 103 -1.56 -11.12 -7.51
CA ARG A 103 -0.22 -11.27 -8.12
C ARG A 103 0.77 -10.22 -7.62
N PHE A 104 0.37 -8.94 -7.56
CA PHE A 104 1.25 -7.90 -7.00
C PHE A 104 1.61 -8.15 -5.54
N ILE A 105 0.68 -8.67 -4.74
CA ILE A 105 0.92 -9.04 -3.35
C ILE A 105 1.94 -10.17 -3.26
N GLU A 106 1.73 -11.25 -4.02
CA GLU A 106 2.61 -12.41 -4.03
C GLU A 106 4.03 -12.07 -4.50
N ASP A 107 4.16 -11.25 -5.55
CA ASP A 107 5.44 -10.76 -6.06
C ASP A 107 6.18 -9.94 -4.99
N HIS A 108 5.46 -9.05 -4.30
CA HIS A 108 6.03 -8.22 -3.25
C HIS A 108 6.51 -9.08 -2.06
N LEU A 109 5.66 -9.97 -1.56
CA LEU A 109 6.00 -10.84 -0.42
C LEU A 109 7.13 -11.82 -0.74
N SER A 110 7.22 -12.30 -1.99
CA SER A 110 8.33 -13.13 -2.45
C SER A 110 9.63 -12.34 -2.46
N SER A 111 9.61 -11.11 -2.98
CA SER A 111 10.79 -10.23 -3.00
C SER A 111 11.27 -9.84 -1.60
N ALA A 112 10.34 -9.61 -0.67
CA ALA A 112 10.64 -9.30 0.73
C ALA A 112 11.25 -10.50 1.47
N SER A 113 10.74 -11.70 1.21
CA SER A 113 11.21 -12.94 1.85
C SER A 113 12.66 -13.29 1.50
N TYR A 114 13.10 -12.99 0.27
CA TYR A 114 14.50 -13.14 -0.13
C TYR A 114 15.44 -12.19 0.63
N GLY A 115 15.00 -10.96 0.92
CA GLY A 115 15.78 -10.00 1.72
C GLY A 115 15.99 -10.45 3.16
N THR A 116 14.97 -11.04 3.78
CA THR A 116 15.07 -11.57 5.15
C THR A 116 15.93 -12.84 5.26
N GLN A 117 15.91 -13.73 4.25
CA GLN A 117 16.79 -14.91 4.21
C GLN A 117 18.25 -14.58 3.88
N ALA A 118 18.49 -13.60 2.99
CA ALA A 118 19.85 -13.13 2.67
C ALA A 118 20.51 -12.37 3.86
N ALA A 119 19.72 -11.65 4.66
CA ALA A 119 20.21 -11.00 5.88
C ALA A 119 20.55 -12.00 7.00
N ARG A 120 19.81 -13.11 7.12
CA ARG A 120 20.05 -14.17 8.13
C ARG A 120 21.24 -15.09 7.81
N SER A 121 21.69 -15.15 6.55
CA SER A 121 22.79 -16.03 6.12
C SER A 121 24.17 -15.37 6.12
N ARG A 122 24.25 -14.06 6.41
CA ARG A 122 25.52 -13.31 6.57
C ARG A 122 25.96 -13.08 8.02
N SER A 123 25.23 -13.64 8.98
CA SER A 123 25.53 -13.57 10.41
C SER A 123 26.08 -14.89 10.97
N VAL A 124 26.90 -15.60 10.19
CA VAL A 124 27.75 -16.71 10.67
C VAL A 124 29.21 -16.35 10.43
#